data_AF-A0A1F2H8Q4-F1
#
_entry.id   AF-A0A1F2H8Q4-F1
#
_cell.length_a   1.000
_cell.length_b   1.000
_cell.length_c   1.000
_cell.angle_alpha   90.00
_cell.angle_beta   90.00
_cell.angle_gamma   90.00
#
_symmetry.space_group_name_H-M   'P 1'
#
loop_
_entity.id
_entity.type
_entity.pdbx_description
1 polymer ?
#
loop_
_entity_poly.entity_id
_entity_poly.type
_entity_poly.pdbx_seq_one_letter_code
_entity_poly.pdbx_strand_id
1 'polypeptide(L)'
;MSVKYKYSGLTPELYQRLVSEHEALKQAHKKGLYKQFFQDVKQCSELQARIIYQAFNATVVERARISPATVDRLEGIISDELFNDLQDYLSTNYTRGKTTKPVLDKTNAGLPEGLFKRFQEEVEELRQEHPNNLNGYIREVKGCDQKNANRTQNALNLCYAEKAALTPLKVIQVEGLLSRELFSEIIDFVFNNYEWSERLDDEVDRITLEYRTKGKVGREKTTVRKALYKAYMLGV
;
A
#
# COMPACT_ATOMS: atom_id res chain seq x y z
N MET A 1 -2.83 -12.97 2.09
CA MET A 1 -4.15 -13.09 1.42
C MET A 1 -4.12 -12.25 0.17
N SER A 2 -4.52 -12.76 -1.01
CA SER A 2 -4.67 -11.91 -2.19
C SER A 2 -5.69 -10.82 -1.85
N VAL A 3 -5.24 -9.58 -1.76
CA VAL A 3 -6.10 -8.41 -1.60
C VAL A 3 -7.13 -8.48 -2.74
N LYS A 4 -8.40 -8.75 -2.41
CA LYS A 4 -9.46 -8.61 -3.40
C LYS A 4 -9.85 -7.14 -3.41
N TYR A 5 -9.47 -6.44 -4.48
CA TYR A 5 -9.85 -5.06 -4.70
C TYR A 5 -11.29 -5.07 -5.17
N LYS A 6 -12.22 -4.65 -4.30
CA LYS A 6 -13.66 -4.61 -4.64
C LYS A 6 -13.85 -3.90 -5.98
N TYR A 7 -14.44 -4.59 -6.95
CA TYR A 7 -14.65 -4.09 -8.32
C TYR A 7 -13.37 -3.56 -8.99
N SER A 8 -12.22 -4.10 -8.59
CA SER A 8 -10.88 -3.66 -9.03
C SER A 8 -10.61 -2.17 -8.84
N GLY A 9 -11.29 -1.54 -7.88
CA GLY A 9 -11.20 -0.11 -7.60
C GLY A 9 -11.91 0.78 -8.62
N LEU A 10 -12.85 0.22 -9.39
CA LEU A 10 -13.76 0.93 -10.29
C LEU A 10 -15.15 1.10 -9.65
N THR A 11 -16.02 1.86 -10.33
CA THR A 11 -17.46 1.82 -10.03
C THR A 11 -18.06 0.46 -10.41
N PRO A 12 -19.17 0.04 -9.78
CA PRO A 12 -19.85 -1.21 -10.13
C PRO A 12 -20.18 -1.31 -11.63
N GLU A 13 -20.59 -0.21 -12.26
CA GLU A 13 -21.00 -0.15 -13.67
C GLU A 13 -19.80 -0.38 -14.60
N LEU A 14 -18.69 0.34 -14.38
CA LEU A 14 -17.47 0.18 -15.16
C LEU A 14 -16.86 -1.21 -15.00
N TYR A 15 -16.89 -1.74 -13.77
CA TYR A 15 -16.44 -3.09 -13.52
C TYR A 15 -17.30 -4.14 -14.22
N GLN A 16 -18.63 -4.01 -14.19
CA GLN A 16 -19.50 -4.95 -14.90
C GLN A 16 -19.27 -4.91 -16.42
N ARG A 17 -19.12 -3.73 -17.02
CA ARG A 17 -18.78 -3.58 -18.45
C ARG A 17 -17.45 -4.27 -18.77
N LEU A 18 -16.43 -4.07 -17.94
CA LEU A 18 -15.13 -4.72 -18.09
C LEU A 18 -15.22 -6.26 -18.03
N VAL A 19 -16.04 -6.79 -17.12
CA VAL A 19 -16.29 -8.23 -17.00
C VAL A 19 -17.06 -8.75 -18.24
N SER A 20 -18.09 -8.05 -18.70
CA SER A 20 -18.87 -8.44 -19.86
C SER A 20 -18.04 -8.50 -21.14
N GLU A 21 -17.17 -7.52 -21.38
CA GLU A 21 -16.26 -7.55 -22.53
C GLU A 21 -15.21 -8.67 -22.40
N HIS A 22 -14.69 -8.89 -21.20
CA HIS A 22 -13.77 -10.01 -20.95
C HIS A 22 -14.39 -11.37 -21.28
N GLU A 23 -15.65 -11.58 -20.86
CA GLU A 23 -16.39 -12.79 -21.15
C GLU A 23 -16.67 -12.94 -22.66
N ALA A 24 -17.06 -11.85 -23.33
CA ALA A 24 -17.25 -11.85 -24.78
C ALA A 24 -15.97 -12.24 -25.53
N LEU A 25 -14.81 -11.69 -25.14
CA LEU A 25 -13.51 -12.03 -25.72
C LEU A 25 -13.15 -13.51 -25.48
N LYS A 26 -13.41 -14.04 -24.28
CA LYS A 26 -13.20 -15.46 -23.98
C LYS A 26 -14.09 -16.38 -24.82
N GLN A 27 -15.32 -15.97 -25.11
CA GLN A 27 -16.23 -16.73 -25.96
C GLN A 27 -15.85 -16.67 -27.43
N ALA A 28 -15.40 -15.51 -27.91
CA ALA A 28 -14.96 -15.31 -29.30
C ALA A 28 -13.67 -16.09 -29.61
N HIS A 29 -12.72 -16.15 -28.67
CA HIS A 29 -11.41 -16.76 -28.89
C HIS A 29 -11.19 -18.02 -28.05
N LYS A 30 -11.89 -19.11 -28.38
CA LYS A 30 -11.76 -20.40 -27.68
C LYS A 30 -10.41 -21.08 -27.95
N LYS A 31 -9.92 -21.86 -26.97
CA LYS A 31 -8.76 -22.80 -27.04
C LYS A 31 -7.51 -22.25 -27.75
N GLY A 32 -6.59 -21.66 -26.99
CA GLY A 32 -5.25 -21.24 -27.48
C GLY A 32 -5.25 -19.92 -28.29
N LEU A 33 -6.35 -19.63 -28.99
CA LEU A 33 -6.52 -18.40 -29.77
C LEU A 33 -6.67 -17.14 -28.90
N TYR A 34 -7.16 -17.29 -27.65
CA TYR A 34 -7.30 -16.15 -26.73
C TYR A 34 -5.98 -15.41 -26.51
N LYS A 35 -4.86 -16.12 -26.51
CA LYS A 35 -3.54 -15.52 -26.33
C LYS A 35 -2.99 -14.92 -27.62
N GLN A 36 -3.22 -15.58 -28.76
CA GLN A 36 -2.82 -15.09 -30.08
C GLN A 36 -3.50 -13.76 -30.38
N PHE A 37 -4.77 -13.61 -30.01
CA PHE A 37 -5.50 -12.35 -30.12
C PHE A 37 -4.74 -11.15 -29.51
N PHE A 38 -4.20 -11.29 -28.29
CA PHE A 38 -3.42 -10.20 -27.67
C PHE A 38 -2.11 -9.93 -28.41
N GLN A 39 -1.49 -10.96 -28.98
CA GLN A 39 -0.27 -10.80 -29.79
C GLN A 39 -0.57 -10.03 -31.08
N ASP A 40 -1.66 -10.40 -31.77
CA ASP A 40 -2.07 -9.82 -33.05
C ASP A 40 -2.51 -8.36 -32.89
N VAL A 41 -3.32 -8.06 -31.86
CA VAL A 41 -3.78 -6.69 -31.60
C VAL A 41 -2.64 -5.78 -31.16
N LYS A 42 -1.79 -6.24 -30.23
CA LYS A 42 -0.70 -5.41 -29.68
C LYS A 42 0.60 -5.48 -30.46
N GLN A 43 0.66 -6.30 -31.51
CA GLN A 43 1.87 -6.56 -32.30
C GLN A 43 3.09 -6.86 -31.39
N CYS A 44 2.88 -7.75 -30.42
CA CYS A 44 3.82 -7.98 -29.33
C CYS A 44 4.30 -9.44 -29.22
N SER A 45 5.40 -9.63 -28.48
CA SER A 45 5.93 -10.95 -28.19
C SER A 45 4.96 -11.80 -27.36
N GLU A 46 5.12 -13.12 -27.43
CA GLU A 46 4.34 -14.08 -26.65
C GLU A 46 4.37 -13.80 -25.15
N LEU A 47 5.54 -13.40 -24.64
CA LEU A 47 5.73 -13.05 -23.24
C LEU A 47 4.94 -11.80 -22.85
N GLN A 48 4.95 -10.77 -23.69
CA GLN A 48 4.21 -9.53 -23.46
C GLN A 48 2.70 -9.77 -23.49
N ALA A 49 2.19 -10.49 -24.50
CA ALA A 49 0.79 -10.88 -24.55
C ALA A 49 0.37 -11.65 -23.29
N ARG A 50 1.25 -12.53 -22.79
CA ARG A 50 1.03 -13.24 -21.53
C ARG A 50 0.88 -12.32 -20.33
N ILE A 51 1.75 -11.32 -20.20
CA ILE A 51 1.67 -10.33 -19.12
C ILE A 51 0.34 -9.56 -19.20
N ILE A 52 -0.08 -9.16 -20.42
CA ILE A 52 -1.29 -8.36 -20.63
C ILE A 52 -2.54 -9.16 -20.23
N TYR A 53 -2.75 -10.36 -20.78
CA TYR A 53 -3.95 -11.12 -20.47
C TYR A 53 -3.96 -11.59 -18.99
N GLN A 54 -2.80 -11.85 -18.38
CA GLN A 54 -2.72 -12.17 -16.96
C GLN A 54 -3.13 -10.98 -16.09
N ALA A 55 -2.67 -9.78 -16.43
CA ALA A 55 -3.09 -8.55 -15.74
C ALA A 55 -4.60 -8.32 -15.89
N PHE A 56 -5.14 -8.52 -17.09
CA PHE A 56 -6.58 -8.39 -17.35
C PHE A 56 -7.41 -9.41 -16.56
N ASN A 57 -6.99 -10.69 -16.56
CA ASN A 57 -7.63 -11.72 -15.75
C ASN A 57 -7.57 -11.36 -14.26
N ALA A 58 -6.44 -10.87 -13.77
CA ALA A 58 -6.28 -10.47 -12.38
C ALA A 58 -7.21 -9.32 -11.99
N THR A 59 -7.43 -8.34 -12.89
CA THR A 59 -8.41 -7.27 -12.66
C THR A 59 -9.85 -7.78 -12.73
N VAL A 60 -10.17 -8.71 -13.63
CA VAL A 60 -11.53 -9.28 -13.70
C VAL A 60 -11.85 -10.15 -12.49
N VAL A 61 -10.88 -10.85 -11.92
CA VAL A 61 -11.08 -11.64 -10.70
C VAL A 61 -10.77 -10.87 -9.41
N GLU A 62 -10.71 -9.54 -9.49
CA GLU A 62 -10.48 -8.60 -8.38
C GLU A 62 -9.17 -8.83 -7.62
N ARG A 63 -8.23 -9.63 -8.15
CA ARG A 63 -6.92 -9.88 -7.52
C ARG A 63 -5.99 -8.67 -7.60
N ALA A 64 -6.26 -7.75 -8.53
CA ALA A 64 -5.50 -6.52 -8.70
C ALA A 64 -6.44 -5.33 -8.93
N ARG A 65 -6.14 -4.19 -8.31
CA ARG A 65 -6.73 -2.90 -8.69
C ARG A 65 -6.31 -2.60 -10.11
N ILE A 66 -7.25 -2.17 -10.96
CA ILE A 66 -6.88 -1.72 -12.30
C ILE A 66 -6.07 -0.42 -12.21
N SER A 67 -5.03 -0.33 -13.02
CA SER A 67 -4.13 0.83 -13.08
C SER A 67 -4.17 1.47 -14.46
N PRO A 68 -3.82 2.77 -14.60
CA PRO A 68 -3.71 3.41 -15.91
C PRO A 68 -2.84 2.61 -16.87
N ALA A 69 -1.68 2.13 -16.40
CA ALA A 69 -0.79 1.29 -17.20
C ALA A 69 -1.42 -0.06 -17.62
N THR A 70 -2.33 -0.61 -16.81
CA THR A 70 -3.11 -1.80 -17.21
C THR A 70 -4.12 -1.44 -18.29
N VAL A 71 -4.80 -0.29 -18.17
CA VAL A 71 -5.78 0.19 -19.17
C VAL A 71 -5.09 0.48 -20.50
N ASP A 72 -3.93 1.15 -20.51
CA ASP A 72 -3.12 1.41 -21.72
C ASP A 72 -2.80 0.10 -22.47
N ARG A 73 -2.48 -0.96 -21.72
CA ARG A 73 -2.23 -2.29 -22.28
C ARG A 73 -3.48 -2.98 -22.84
N LEU A 74 -4.67 -2.50 -22.51
CA LEU A 74 -5.95 -2.98 -23.03
C LEU A 74 -6.48 -2.15 -24.20
N GLU A 75 -5.82 -1.06 -24.59
CA GLU A 75 -6.17 -0.30 -25.80
C GLU A 75 -6.22 -1.24 -27.03
N GLY A 76 -7.32 -1.22 -27.77
CA GLY A 76 -7.60 -2.10 -28.91
C GLY A 76 -8.01 -3.54 -28.56
N ILE A 77 -7.92 -3.95 -27.29
CA ILE A 77 -8.39 -5.25 -26.79
C ILE A 77 -9.84 -5.15 -26.32
N ILE A 78 -10.15 -4.09 -25.57
CA ILE A 78 -11.50 -3.71 -25.16
C ILE A 78 -12.04 -2.62 -26.09
N SER A 79 -13.35 -2.35 -26.04
CA SER A 79 -13.97 -1.30 -26.83
C SER A 79 -13.36 0.08 -26.53
N ASP A 80 -13.28 0.93 -27.55
CA ASP A 80 -12.77 2.31 -27.40
C ASP A 80 -13.60 3.12 -26.40
N GLU A 81 -14.91 2.85 -26.34
CA GLU A 81 -15.82 3.47 -25.37
C GLU A 81 -15.43 3.10 -23.94
N LEU A 82 -15.30 1.80 -23.64
CA LEU A 82 -14.90 1.35 -22.29
C LEU A 82 -13.47 1.79 -21.96
N PHE A 83 -12.56 1.77 -22.93
CA PHE A 83 -11.20 2.26 -22.74
C PHE A 83 -11.18 3.73 -22.31
N ASN A 84 -11.90 4.60 -23.02
CA ASN A 84 -11.98 6.02 -22.70
C ASN A 84 -12.63 6.26 -21.33
N ASP A 85 -13.72 5.57 -21.02
CA ASP A 85 -14.38 5.71 -19.72
C ASP A 85 -13.48 5.26 -18.55
N LEU A 86 -12.68 4.21 -18.75
CA LEU A 86 -11.70 3.75 -17.77
C LEU A 86 -10.55 4.75 -17.62
N GLN A 87 -10.04 5.31 -18.72
CA GLN A 87 -9.03 6.37 -18.67
C GLN A 87 -9.55 7.59 -17.91
N ASP A 88 -10.74 8.06 -18.22
CA ASP A 88 -11.36 9.22 -17.58
C ASP A 88 -11.57 8.97 -16.08
N TYR A 89 -12.13 7.80 -15.72
CA TYR A 89 -12.32 7.45 -14.32
C TYR A 89 -10.99 7.38 -13.56
N LEU A 90 -9.97 6.73 -14.12
CA LEU A 90 -8.67 6.59 -13.47
C LEU A 90 -7.88 7.90 -13.44
N SER A 91 -8.03 8.77 -14.44
CA SER A 91 -7.41 10.10 -14.46
C SER A 91 -7.81 10.93 -13.25
N THR A 92 -9.02 10.73 -12.72
CA THR A 92 -9.54 11.43 -11.53
C THR A 92 -9.37 10.60 -10.24
N ASN A 93 -9.69 9.31 -10.27
CA ASN A 93 -9.85 8.48 -9.08
C ASN A 93 -8.65 7.57 -8.77
N TYR A 94 -7.67 7.48 -9.68
CA TYR A 94 -6.44 6.75 -9.42
C TYR A 94 -5.45 7.63 -8.68
N THR A 95 -5.25 7.32 -7.40
CA THR A 95 -4.37 8.06 -6.48
C THR A 95 -2.99 7.43 -6.34
N ARG A 96 -2.84 6.16 -6.76
CA ARG A 96 -1.59 5.40 -6.62
C ARG A 96 -0.52 5.97 -7.56
N GLY A 97 0.63 6.38 -7.01
CA GLY A 97 1.75 6.92 -7.78
C GLY A 97 1.63 8.40 -8.17
N LYS A 98 0.48 9.06 -7.92
CA LYS A 98 0.42 10.52 -8.01
C LYS A 98 1.16 11.12 -6.82
N THR A 99 2.16 11.97 -7.09
CA THR A 99 2.81 12.86 -6.13
C THR A 99 1.88 13.98 -5.64
N THR A 100 0.58 13.71 -5.49
CA THR A 100 -0.28 14.54 -4.66
C THR A 100 0.11 14.24 -3.22
N LYS A 101 1.00 15.05 -2.63
CA LYS A 101 1.21 15.05 -1.18
C LYS A 101 -0.18 15.23 -0.57
N PRO A 102 -0.78 14.20 0.06
CA PRO A 102 -2.05 14.40 0.74
C PRO A 102 -1.82 15.53 1.74
N VAL A 103 -2.76 16.45 1.87
CA VAL A 103 -2.77 17.37 3.01
C VAL A 103 -3.08 16.50 4.22
N LEU A 104 -2.04 15.89 4.79
CA LEU A 104 -2.14 15.10 6.00
C LEU A 104 -2.46 16.06 7.14
N ASP A 105 -3.42 15.69 7.97
CA ASP A 105 -3.56 16.32 9.28
C ASP A 105 -2.27 16.06 10.06
N LYS A 106 -1.66 17.16 10.53
CA LYS A 106 -0.37 17.13 11.24
C LYS A 106 -0.54 17.27 12.74
N THR A 107 -1.76 17.57 13.18
CA THR A 107 -2.13 17.63 14.59
C THR A 107 -1.72 16.33 15.26
N ASN A 108 -1.03 16.41 16.39
CA ASN A 108 -0.49 15.27 17.14
C ASN A 108 0.39 14.34 16.29
N ALA A 109 1.09 14.89 15.28
CA ALA A 109 1.79 14.13 14.26
C ALA A 109 0.93 13.05 13.57
N GLY A 110 -0.39 13.24 13.51
CA GLY A 110 -1.32 12.29 12.94
C GLY A 110 -1.52 11.01 13.78
N LEU A 111 -1.15 11.03 15.06
CA LEU A 111 -1.42 9.98 16.05
C LEU A 111 -2.62 10.36 16.94
N PRO A 112 -3.24 9.37 17.61
CA PRO A 112 -4.17 9.65 18.72
C PRO A 112 -3.47 10.45 19.82
N GLU A 113 -4.19 11.39 20.45
CA GLU A 113 -3.62 12.33 21.43
C GLU A 113 -2.81 11.64 22.54
N GLY A 114 -3.34 10.56 23.13
CA GLY A 114 -2.64 9.82 24.17
C GLY A 114 -1.34 9.15 23.70
N LEU A 115 -1.32 8.67 22.45
CA LEU A 115 -0.14 8.07 21.84
C LEU A 115 0.91 9.14 21.48
N PHE A 116 0.45 10.32 21.06
CA PHE A 116 1.32 11.45 20.79
C PHE A 116 1.98 12.00 22.05
N LYS A 117 1.26 12.10 23.17
CA LYS A 117 1.84 12.53 24.47
C LYS A 117 2.98 11.61 24.91
N ARG A 118 2.78 10.30 24.86
CA ARG A 118 3.84 9.31 25.14
C ARG A 118 5.03 9.43 24.19
N PHE A 119 4.75 9.69 22.91
CA PHE A 119 5.80 9.98 21.93
C PHE A 119 6.59 11.24 22.27
N GLN A 120 5.94 12.30 22.74
CA GLN A 120 6.65 13.50 23.17
C GLN A 120 7.50 13.26 24.43
N GLU A 121 6.98 12.51 25.40
CA GLU A 121 7.69 12.13 26.62
C GLU A 121 9.01 11.39 26.30
N GLU A 122 8.94 10.31 25.51
CA GLU A 122 10.15 9.55 25.16
C GLU A 122 11.13 10.35 24.29
N VAL A 123 10.64 11.25 23.44
CA VAL A 123 11.51 12.13 22.64
C VAL A 123 12.24 13.14 23.52
N GLU A 124 11.60 13.66 24.57
CA GLU A 124 12.25 14.55 25.52
C GLU A 124 13.23 13.82 26.43
N GLU A 125 12.91 12.62 26.91
CA GLU A 125 13.87 11.77 27.62
C GLU A 125 15.11 11.51 26.75
N LEU A 126 14.92 11.14 25.49
CA LEU A 126 16.00 10.91 24.54
C LEU A 126 16.87 12.17 24.31
N ARG A 127 16.26 13.37 24.30
CA ARG A 127 16.99 14.63 24.18
C ARG A 127 17.75 14.97 25.46
N GLN A 128 17.20 14.67 26.63
CA GLN A 128 17.84 14.91 27.92
C GLN A 128 19.04 13.98 28.13
N GLU A 129 18.96 12.72 27.69
CA GLU A 129 20.08 11.78 27.72
C GLU A 129 21.18 12.15 26.73
N HIS A 130 20.84 12.80 25.61
CA HIS A 130 21.77 13.13 24.53
C HIS A 130 21.71 14.59 24.03
N PRO A 131 21.89 15.60 24.92
CA PRO A 131 21.55 17.00 24.65
C PRO A 131 22.34 17.65 23.51
N ASN A 132 23.56 17.16 23.23
CA ASN A 132 24.42 17.69 22.16
C ASN A 132 24.91 16.62 21.17
N ASN A 133 24.50 15.36 21.34
CA ASN A 133 25.00 14.24 20.53
C ASN A 133 23.92 13.24 20.12
N LEU A 134 22.66 13.68 20.00
CA LEU A 134 21.57 12.84 19.52
C LEU A 134 21.90 12.20 18.16
N ASN A 135 22.60 12.92 17.27
CA ASN A 135 23.05 12.36 16.01
C ASN A 135 24.01 11.18 16.18
N GLY A 136 24.99 11.31 17.08
CA GLY A 136 25.93 10.23 17.39
C GLY A 136 25.23 9.01 17.94
N TYR A 137 24.28 9.20 18.87
CA TYR A 137 23.45 8.12 19.40
C TYR A 137 22.66 7.41 18.29
N ILE A 138 22.01 8.16 17.39
CA ILE A 138 21.27 7.59 16.26
C ILE A 138 22.18 6.74 15.36
N ARG A 139 23.43 7.18 15.14
CA ARG A 139 24.41 6.41 14.34
C ARG A 139 24.81 5.11 15.03
N GLU A 140 24.96 5.14 16.35
CA GLU A 140 25.29 3.96 17.17
C GLU A 140 24.13 2.95 17.14
N VAL A 141 22.92 3.39 17.43
CA VAL A 141 21.72 2.54 17.44
C VAL A 141 21.42 1.94 16.07
N LYS A 142 21.50 2.75 15.01
CA LYS A 142 21.10 2.32 13.65
C LYS A 142 22.25 1.82 12.79
N GLY A 143 23.50 1.89 13.27
CA GLY A 143 24.69 1.52 12.49
C GLY A 143 24.82 2.27 11.16
N CYS A 144 24.43 3.55 11.12
CA CYS A 144 24.30 4.31 9.86
C CYS A 144 25.26 5.49 9.71
N ASP A 145 25.38 5.99 8.48
CA ASP A 145 26.16 7.19 8.19
C ASP A 145 25.51 8.48 8.76
N GLN A 146 26.29 9.56 8.82
CA GLN A 146 25.83 10.85 9.34
C GLN A 146 24.61 11.41 8.58
N LYS A 147 24.51 11.14 7.27
CA LYS A 147 23.43 11.64 6.43
C LYS A 147 22.10 10.98 6.78
N ASN A 148 22.10 9.67 7.00
CA ASN A 148 20.94 8.91 7.42
C ASN A 148 20.55 9.25 8.86
N ALA A 149 21.52 9.40 9.76
CA ALA A 149 21.26 9.87 11.12
C ALA A 149 20.62 11.27 11.15
N ASN A 150 21.11 12.21 10.33
CA ASN A 150 20.51 13.54 10.17
C ASN A 150 19.06 13.46 9.67
N ARG A 151 18.75 12.55 8.75
CA ARG A 151 17.39 12.34 8.25
C ARG A 151 16.45 11.82 9.33
N THR A 152 16.90 10.83 10.10
CA THR A 152 16.13 10.29 11.22
C THR A 152 15.90 11.35 12.30
N GLN A 153 16.93 12.07 12.71
CA GLN A 153 16.82 13.16 13.68
C GLN A 153 15.85 14.25 13.20
N ASN A 154 15.93 14.63 11.93
CA ASN A 154 15.02 15.61 11.34
C ASN A 154 13.57 15.08 11.30
N ALA A 155 13.36 13.80 10.97
CA ALA A 155 12.03 13.19 10.99
C ALA A 155 11.41 13.25 12.40
N LEU A 156 12.20 12.91 13.42
CA LEU A 156 11.81 12.97 14.83
C LEU A 156 11.42 14.40 15.24
N ASN A 157 12.28 15.38 14.95
CA ASN A 157 12.04 16.79 15.26
C ASN A 157 10.80 17.37 14.56
N LEU A 158 10.58 17.01 13.29
CA LEU A 158 9.41 17.47 12.55
C LEU A 158 8.10 16.85 13.07
N CYS A 159 8.13 15.60 13.53
CA CYS A 159 6.96 14.97 14.15
C CYS A 159 6.68 15.55 15.53
N TYR A 160 7.71 15.72 16.36
CA TYR A 160 7.60 16.34 17.68
C TYR A 160 6.98 17.75 17.59
N ALA A 161 7.41 18.55 16.62
CA ALA A 161 6.91 19.91 16.40
C ALA A 161 5.59 19.98 15.59
N GLU A 162 4.94 18.83 15.34
CA GLU A 162 3.70 18.73 14.54
C GLU A 162 3.81 19.37 13.15
N LYS A 163 5.03 19.50 12.61
CA LYS A 163 5.28 20.04 11.28
C LYS A 163 5.04 19.00 10.19
N ALA A 164 5.01 17.71 10.57
CA ALA A 164 4.61 16.62 9.69
C ALA A 164 4.16 15.37 10.46
N ALA A 165 3.17 14.65 9.92
CA ALA A 165 2.65 13.42 10.48
C ALA A 165 3.68 12.27 10.49
N LEU A 166 3.50 11.29 11.39
CA LEU A 166 4.22 10.01 11.48
C LEU A 166 3.68 9.04 10.41
N THR A 167 4.09 9.25 9.16
CA THR A 167 3.77 8.35 8.06
C THR A 167 4.61 7.07 8.11
N PRO A 168 4.26 5.99 7.38
CA PRO A 168 5.00 4.74 7.40
C PRO A 168 6.51 4.89 7.14
N LEU A 169 6.90 5.75 6.19
CA LEU A 169 8.32 6.06 5.93
C LEU A 169 9.02 6.66 7.16
N LYS A 170 8.35 7.56 7.88
CA LYS A 170 8.93 8.20 9.07
C LYS A 170 9.00 7.26 10.26
N VAL A 171 8.00 6.38 10.41
CA VAL A 171 8.02 5.31 11.42
C VAL A 171 9.23 4.40 11.20
N ILE A 172 9.49 3.98 9.96
CA ILE A 172 10.72 3.23 9.61
C ILE A 172 11.98 4.04 9.95
N GLN A 173 12.00 5.35 9.64
CA GLN A 173 13.15 6.20 9.94
C GLN A 173 13.48 6.27 11.44
N VAL A 174 12.47 6.32 12.31
CA VAL A 174 12.63 6.44 13.78
C VAL A 174 12.68 5.09 14.51
N GLU A 175 12.64 3.96 13.78
CA GLU A 175 12.82 2.62 14.33
C GLU A 175 14.10 2.53 15.19
N GLY A 176 13.96 1.92 16.37
CA GLY A 176 15.03 1.73 17.34
C GLY A 176 15.28 2.92 18.28
N LEU A 177 14.64 4.07 18.09
CA LEU A 177 14.84 5.25 18.94
C LEU A 177 13.83 5.40 20.07
N LEU A 178 12.68 4.75 19.94
CA LEU A 178 11.63 4.74 20.94
C LEU A 178 11.64 3.40 21.67
N SER A 179 11.04 3.37 22.86
CA SER A 179 10.78 2.16 23.58
C SER A 179 10.03 1.17 22.69
N ARG A 180 10.33 -0.12 22.89
CA ARG A 180 9.69 -1.17 22.10
C ARG A 180 8.18 -1.13 22.23
N GLU A 181 7.66 -0.84 23.43
CA GLU A 181 6.23 -0.77 23.70
C GLU A 181 5.55 0.36 22.94
N LEU A 182 6.07 1.59 23.04
CA LEU A 182 5.51 2.73 22.33
C LEU A 182 5.64 2.54 20.81
N PHE A 183 6.79 2.08 20.33
CA PHE A 183 7.02 1.86 18.91
C PHE A 183 6.05 0.81 18.34
N SER A 184 5.80 -0.27 19.08
CA SER A 184 4.80 -1.30 18.73
C SER A 184 3.39 -0.71 18.56
N GLU A 185 2.97 0.19 19.44
CA GLU A 185 1.66 0.85 19.33
C GLU A 185 1.59 1.83 18.16
N ILE A 186 2.67 2.57 17.91
CA ILE A 186 2.79 3.48 16.78
C ILE A 186 2.71 2.72 15.46
N ILE A 187 3.44 1.61 15.29
CA ILE A 187 3.37 0.81 14.05
C ILE A 187 1.97 0.20 13.86
N ASP A 188 1.35 -0.30 14.95
CA ASP A 188 -0.01 -0.87 14.93
C ASP A 188 -0.99 0.19 14.42
N PHE A 189 -0.87 1.44 14.88
CA PHE A 189 -1.72 2.52 14.41
C PHE A 189 -1.37 2.94 12.97
N VAL A 190 -0.11 3.28 12.71
CA VAL A 190 0.31 3.92 11.46
C VAL A 190 0.13 2.99 10.26
N PHE A 191 0.53 1.72 10.36
CA PHE A 191 0.39 0.76 9.25
C PHE A 191 -1.06 0.32 9.01
N ASN A 192 -1.99 0.59 9.93
CA ASN A 192 -3.42 0.33 9.71
C ASN A 192 -4.17 1.56 9.19
N ASN A 193 -3.64 2.78 9.33
CA ASN A 193 -4.35 4.03 9.02
C ASN A 193 -3.73 4.84 7.87
N TYR A 194 -2.48 4.58 7.48
CA TYR A 194 -1.81 5.29 6.40
C TYR A 194 -1.47 4.36 5.24
N GLU A 195 -1.61 4.86 4.01
CA GLU A 195 -1.07 4.20 2.82
C GLU A 195 0.44 4.44 2.68
N TRP A 196 1.14 3.50 2.05
CA TRP A 196 2.56 3.62 1.70
C TRP A 196 2.85 3.14 0.29
N SER A 197 4.05 3.49 -0.20
CA SER A 197 4.57 3.01 -1.49
C SER A 197 5.03 1.56 -1.37
N GLU A 198 4.77 0.74 -2.39
CA GLU A 198 5.23 -0.68 -2.48
C GLU A 198 6.73 -0.84 -2.19
N ARG A 199 7.53 0.21 -2.43
CA ARG A 199 8.97 0.21 -2.11
C ARG A 199 9.29 0.05 -0.62
N LEU A 200 8.29 0.22 0.24
CA LEU A 200 8.41 0.07 1.69
C LEU A 200 7.86 -1.28 2.19
N ASP A 201 7.30 -2.13 1.32
CA ASP A 201 6.64 -3.37 1.73
C ASP A 201 7.58 -4.29 2.53
N ASP A 202 8.82 -4.49 2.05
CA ASP A 202 9.80 -5.34 2.74
C ASP A 202 10.16 -4.81 4.15
N GLU A 203 10.30 -3.48 4.28
CA GLU A 203 10.61 -2.83 5.56
C GLU A 203 9.42 -2.89 6.53
N VAL A 204 8.20 -2.66 6.01
CA VAL A 204 6.96 -2.74 6.80
C VAL A 204 6.74 -4.16 7.30
N ASP A 205 6.94 -5.17 6.46
CA ASP A 205 6.81 -6.58 6.83
C ASP A 205 7.84 -6.97 7.90
N ARG A 206 9.10 -6.54 7.76
CA ARG A 206 10.15 -6.76 8.78
C ARG A 206 9.73 -6.16 10.13
N ILE A 207 9.41 -4.86 10.15
CA ILE A 207 9.08 -4.14 11.37
C ILE A 207 7.86 -4.75 12.06
N THR A 208 6.83 -5.08 11.28
CA THR A 208 5.61 -5.70 11.81
C THR A 208 5.90 -7.03 12.49
N LEU A 209 6.85 -7.81 11.96
CA LEU A 209 7.26 -9.08 12.55
C LEU A 209 8.06 -8.88 13.85
N GLU A 210 9.01 -7.95 13.85
CA GLU A 210 9.94 -7.70 14.95
C GLU A 210 9.27 -7.10 16.20
N TYR A 211 8.35 -6.16 15.97
CA TYR A 211 7.67 -5.39 17.02
C TYR A 211 6.26 -5.90 17.33
N ARG A 212 5.93 -7.13 16.90
CA ARG A 212 4.65 -7.75 17.21
C ARG A 212 4.49 -7.99 18.72
N THR A 213 3.43 -7.44 19.31
CA THR A 213 3.04 -7.77 20.69
C THR A 213 2.60 -9.24 20.78
N LYS A 214 3.23 -10.01 21.67
CA LYS A 214 2.87 -11.43 21.94
C LYS A 214 1.42 -11.49 22.43
N GLY A 215 0.47 -11.78 21.52
CA GLY A 215 -0.95 -11.91 21.84
C GLY A 215 -1.89 -11.39 20.74
N LYS A 216 -1.43 -10.44 19.91
CA LYS A 216 -2.17 -10.01 18.72
C LYS A 216 -1.69 -10.83 17.52
N VAL A 217 -2.48 -11.83 17.13
CA VAL A 217 -2.37 -12.45 15.81
C VAL A 217 -2.96 -11.43 14.83
N GLY A 218 -2.16 -11.01 13.84
CA GLY A 218 -2.45 -9.86 12.99
C GLY A 218 -3.85 -9.85 12.37
N ARG A 219 -4.31 -8.64 12.00
CA ARG A 219 -5.67 -8.29 11.53
C ARG A 219 -6.80 -8.79 12.45
N GLU A 220 -7.70 -7.88 12.83
CA GLU A 220 -8.85 -8.18 13.68
C GLU A 220 -9.54 -9.52 13.35
N LYS A 221 -9.56 -10.41 14.35
CA LYS A 221 -10.09 -11.78 14.32
C LYS A 221 -11.51 -11.85 13.75
N THR A 222 -12.31 -10.79 13.89
CA THR A 222 -13.64 -10.62 13.30
C THR A 222 -13.65 -10.73 11.78
N THR A 223 -12.64 -10.18 11.11
CA THR A 223 -12.54 -10.15 9.65
C THR A 223 -12.11 -11.52 9.11
N VAL A 224 -11.16 -12.17 9.80
CA VAL A 224 -10.74 -13.54 9.50
C VAL A 224 -11.87 -14.54 9.78
N ARG A 225 -12.61 -14.38 10.88
CA ARG A 225 -13.75 -15.22 11.23
C ARG A 225 -14.90 -15.04 10.24
N LYS A 226 -15.20 -13.82 9.78
CA LYS A 226 -16.16 -13.58 8.69
C LYS A 226 -15.70 -14.23 7.38
N ALA A 227 -14.40 -14.18 7.07
CA ALA A 227 -13.85 -14.82 5.87
C ALA A 227 -13.94 -16.36 5.94
N LEU A 228 -13.61 -16.96 7.08
CA LEU A 228 -13.71 -18.42 7.32
C LEU A 228 -15.16 -18.89 7.33
N TYR A 229 -16.06 -18.15 7.98
CA TYR A 229 -17.49 -18.47 7.98
C TYR A 229 -18.10 -18.36 6.56
N LYS A 230 -17.65 -17.38 5.78
CA LYS A 230 -18.02 -17.26 4.36
C LYS A 230 -17.47 -18.40 3.50
N ALA A 231 -16.25 -18.88 3.76
CA ALA A 231 -15.69 -20.04 3.06
C ALA A 231 -16.46 -21.33 3.38
N TYR A 232 -16.75 -21.57 4.67
CA TYR A 232 -17.52 -22.73 5.12
C TYR A 232 -18.94 -22.76 4.54
N MET A 233 -19.63 -21.61 4.51
CA MET A 233 -20.97 -21.49 3.89
C MET A 233 -20.97 -21.69 2.36
N LEU A 234 -19.83 -21.50 1.70
CA LEU A 234 -19.66 -21.70 0.26
C LEU A 234 -19.11 -23.10 -0.08
N GLY A 235 -18.89 -23.97 0.92
CA GLY A 235 -18.46 -25.35 0.72
C GLY A 235 -17.03 -25.52 0.21
N VAL A 236 -16.14 -24.55 0.46
CA VAL A 236 -14.71 -24.60 0.09
C VAL A 236 -13.84 -24.85 1.31
#